data_AF-E3NG25-F1
#
_entry.id   AF-E3NG25-F1
#
_cell.length_a   1.000
_cell.length_b   1.000
_cell.length_c   1.000
_cell.angle_alpha   90.00
_cell.angle_beta   90.00
_cell.angle_gamma   90.00
#
_symmetry.space_group_name_H-M   'P 1'
#
loop_
_entity.id
_entity.type
_entity.pdbx_description
1 polymer ?
#
loop_
_entity_poly.entity_id
_entity_poly.type
_entity_poly.pdbx_seq_one_letter_code
_entity_poly.pdbx_strand_id
1 'polypeptide(L)'
;MKQSLNPYSIINTLPEYQNFLYHFDYVSVIVLMTIICFIPTLISTFKAVLYYYKNSAQNSTNTIDPYVFKSFVYMQVSNIVYTVFDFIINRIPSTSVVTSYFSTMESDSPVKYMVAGYHLFEYISQLFTVLFCLIRLLVFMD
;
A
#
# COMPACT_ATOMS: atom_id res chain seq x y z
N MET A 1 19.61 -31.69 -21.75
CA MET A 1 19.01 -30.73 -22.69
C MET A 1 18.24 -29.72 -21.83
N LYS A 2 18.75 -28.49 -21.66
CA LYS A 2 18.13 -27.48 -20.80
C LYS A 2 16.90 -26.95 -21.54
N GLN A 3 15.72 -27.43 -21.18
CA GLN A 3 14.47 -27.03 -21.79
C GLN A 3 14.32 -25.52 -21.58
N SER A 4 14.25 -24.74 -22.66
CA SER A 4 14.05 -23.30 -22.60
C SER A 4 12.70 -23.04 -21.96
N LEU A 5 12.71 -22.54 -20.72
CA LEU A 5 11.49 -22.22 -19.98
C LEU A 5 10.71 -21.17 -20.77
N ASN A 6 9.48 -21.50 -21.17
CA ASN A 6 8.60 -20.50 -21.78
C ASN A 6 8.18 -19.52 -20.66
N PRO A 7 8.51 -18.22 -20.73
CA PRO A 7 8.22 -17.27 -19.65
C PRO A 7 6.72 -17.08 -19.37
N TYR A 8 5.84 -17.58 -20.26
CA TYR A 8 4.39 -17.54 -20.11
C TYR A 8 3.79 -18.81 -19.49
N SER A 9 4.61 -19.79 -19.09
CA SER A 9 4.11 -20.98 -18.41
C SER A 9 3.55 -20.62 -17.04
N ILE A 10 2.36 -21.16 -16.71
CA ILE A 10 1.67 -20.94 -15.44
C ILE A 10 2.58 -21.44 -14.31
N ILE A 11 2.86 -20.59 -13.32
CA ILE A 11 3.74 -20.89 -12.19
C ILE A 11 3.35 -22.18 -11.43
N ASN A 12 2.07 -22.55 -11.44
CA ASN A 12 1.56 -23.76 -10.79
C ASN A 12 1.98 -25.07 -11.48
N THR A 13 2.48 -25.03 -12.71
CA THR A 13 2.94 -26.23 -13.43
C THR A 13 4.43 -26.49 -13.24
N LEU A 14 5.13 -25.60 -12.54
CA LEU A 14 6.58 -25.65 -12.38
C LEU A 14 6.97 -26.16 -10.98
N PRO A 15 7.59 -27.35 -10.87
CA PRO A 15 7.95 -27.94 -9.58
C PRO A 15 9.00 -27.14 -8.80
N GLU A 16 9.79 -26.32 -9.52
CA GLU A 16 10.79 -25.39 -8.94
C GLU A 16 10.15 -24.32 -8.07
N TYR A 17 8.94 -23.86 -8.40
CA TYR A 17 8.21 -22.86 -7.63
C TYR A 17 7.39 -23.49 -6.49
N GLN A 18 6.90 -24.73 -6.68
CA GLN A 18 6.14 -25.47 -5.66
C GLN A 18 6.99 -25.89 -4.47
N ASN A 19 8.22 -26.33 -4.71
CA ASN A 19 9.16 -26.76 -3.66
C ASN A 19 10.18 -25.67 -3.30
N PHE A 20 9.85 -24.40 -3.58
CA PHE A 20 10.76 -23.30 -3.32
C PHE A 20 11.01 -23.15 -1.82
N LEU A 21 12.26 -23.37 -1.40
CA LEU A 21 12.69 -23.14 -0.04
C LEU A 21 13.17 -21.69 0.09
N TYR A 22 12.48 -20.90 0.91
CA TYR A 22 12.85 -19.52 1.17
C TYR A 22 14.28 -19.42 1.74
N HIS A 23 15.07 -18.49 1.18
CA HIS A 23 16.38 -18.11 1.69
C HIS A 23 16.38 -16.63 2.06
N PHE A 24 16.80 -16.31 3.28
CA PHE A 24 16.85 -14.93 3.75
C PHE A 24 17.99 -14.18 3.06
N ASP A 25 17.65 -13.18 2.25
CA ASP A 25 18.59 -12.42 1.44
C ASP A 25 18.56 -10.91 1.73
N TYR A 26 19.29 -10.12 0.92
CA TYR A 26 19.32 -8.66 1.05
C TYR A 26 17.97 -8.01 0.72
N VAL A 27 17.12 -8.63 -0.11
CA VAL A 27 15.78 -8.13 -0.44
C VAL A 27 14.89 -8.19 0.79
N SER A 28 14.95 -9.29 1.55
CA SER A 28 14.26 -9.42 2.83
C SER A 28 14.69 -8.37 3.86
N VAL A 29 15.98 -8.02 3.90
CA VAL A 29 16.49 -6.93 4.75
C VAL A 29 15.91 -5.58 4.32
N ILE A 30 15.88 -5.27 3.03
CA ILE A 30 15.32 -4.02 2.50
C ILE A 30 13.83 -3.89 2.86
N VAL A 31 13.06 -4.97 2.70
CA VAL A 31 11.63 -4.98 3.03
C VAL A 31 11.42 -4.76 4.53
N LEU A 32 12.20 -5.43 5.39
CA LEU A 32 12.14 -5.23 6.84
C LEU A 32 12.43 -3.77 7.23
N MET A 33 13.49 -3.17 6.66
CA MET A 33 13.84 -1.77 6.91
C MET A 33 12.74 -0.82 6.45
N THR A 34 12.10 -1.10 5.31
CA THR A 34 10.97 -0.30 4.81
C THR A 34 9.78 -0.38 5.76
N ILE A 35 9.47 -1.54 6.33
CA ILE A 35 8.41 -1.70 7.34
C ILE A 35 8.73 -0.86 8.58
N ILE A 36 9.98 -0.89 9.06
CA ILE A 36 10.41 -0.09 10.21
C ILE A 36 10.22 1.41 9.92
N CYS A 37 10.61 1.87 8.73
CA CYS A 37 10.42 3.26 8.30
C CYS A 37 8.94 3.65 8.12
N PHE A 38 8.04 2.69 7.95
CA PHE A 38 6.61 2.95 7.82
C PHE A 38 5.91 3.21 9.17
N ILE A 39 6.45 2.69 10.27
CA ILE A 39 5.86 2.82 11.62
C ILE A 39 5.68 4.30 12.04
N PRO A 40 6.68 5.20 11.90
CA PRO A 40 6.50 6.62 12.22
C PRO A 40 5.34 7.27 11.46
N THR A 41 5.17 6.91 10.18
CA THR A 41 4.09 7.43 9.33
C THR A 41 2.72 6.98 9.85
N LEU A 42 2.57 5.71 10.22
CA LEU A 42 1.34 5.20 10.84
C LEU A 42 0.99 5.96 12.13
N ILE A 43 1.97 6.16 13.02
CA ILE A 43 1.77 6.86 14.28
C ILE A 43 1.35 8.32 14.03
N SER A 44 2.00 8.99 13.08
CA SER A 44 1.71 10.39 12.75
C SER A 44 0.30 10.55 12.18
N THR A 45 -0.09 9.72 11.21
CA THR A 45 -1.43 9.76 10.63
C THR A 45 -2.50 9.39 11.63
N PHE A 46 -2.27 8.40 12.49
CA PHE A 46 -3.20 8.04 13.56
C PHE A 46 -3.48 9.23 14.50
N LYS A 47 -2.43 9.95 14.91
CA LYS A 47 -2.58 11.18 15.70
C LYS A 47 -3.35 12.26 14.94
N ALA A 48 -3.08 12.44 13.65
CA ALA A 48 -3.80 13.42 12.82
C ALA A 48 -5.30 13.08 12.69
N VAL A 49 -5.64 11.80 12.51
CA VAL A 49 -7.02 11.31 12.45
C VAL A 49 -7.72 11.49 13.80
N LEU A 50 -7.08 11.12 14.91
CA LEU A 50 -7.65 11.34 16.25
C LEU A 50 -7.90 12.82 16.53
N TYR A 51 -6.95 13.68 16.16
CA TYR A 51 -7.12 15.12 16.29
C TYR A 51 -8.30 15.63 15.44
N TYR A 52 -8.42 15.15 14.19
CA TYR A 52 -9.56 15.47 13.32
C TYR A 52 -10.89 15.11 13.97
N TYR A 53 -11.07 13.87 14.44
CA TYR A 53 -12.32 13.46 15.08
C TYR A 53 -12.63 14.23 16.37
N LYS A 54 -11.60 14.54 17.17
CA LYS A 54 -11.78 15.25 18.44
C LYS A 54 -12.10 16.74 18.25
N ASN A 55 -11.47 17.38 17.26
CA ASN A 55 -11.58 18.82 17.04
C ASN A 55 -12.53 19.20 15.90
N SER A 56 -13.08 18.25 15.14
CA SER A 56 -14.05 18.54 14.06
C SER A 56 -15.33 19.23 14.55
N ALA A 57 -15.62 19.21 15.86
CA ALA A 57 -16.76 19.90 16.46
C ALA A 57 -16.44 21.34 16.93
N GLN A 58 -15.15 21.72 17.00
CA GLN A 58 -14.72 23.02 17.52
C GLN A 58 -14.18 23.90 16.37
N ASN A 59 -14.99 24.86 15.93
CA ASN A 59 -14.60 25.90 14.99
C ASN A 59 -13.62 26.88 15.66
N SER A 60 -12.36 26.49 15.73
CA SER A 60 -11.28 27.34 16.24
C SER A 60 -10.84 28.33 15.16
N THR A 61 -10.89 29.62 15.47
CA THR A 61 -10.60 30.73 14.55
C THR A 61 -9.10 30.96 14.29
N ASN A 62 -8.21 30.29 15.03
CA ASN A 62 -6.75 30.46 14.93
C ASN A 62 -6.04 29.21 14.36
N THR A 63 -6.76 28.34 13.65
CA THR A 63 -6.22 27.07 13.13
C THR A 63 -6.31 26.98 11.62
N ILE A 64 -5.48 26.10 11.04
CA ILE A 64 -5.49 25.72 9.61
C ILE A 64 -6.92 25.56 9.12
N ASP A 65 -7.18 26.05 7.90
CA ASP A 65 -8.50 25.94 7.26
C ASP A 65 -9.04 24.50 7.37
N PRO A 66 -10.28 24.32 7.86
CA PRO A 66 -10.84 23.00 8.15
C PRO A 66 -10.94 22.11 6.89
N TYR A 67 -11.12 22.69 5.70
CA TYR A 67 -11.16 21.93 4.45
C TYR A 67 -9.77 21.45 4.03
N VAL A 68 -8.73 22.26 4.24
CA VAL A 68 -7.33 21.86 4.01
C VAL A 68 -6.94 20.73 4.94
N PHE A 69 -7.28 20.84 6.23
CA PHE A 69 -6.95 19.79 7.19
C PHE A 69 -7.74 18.50 6.94
N LYS A 70 -9.03 18.59 6.60
CA LYS A 70 -9.87 17.45 6.23
C LYS A 70 -9.31 16.71 5.01
N SER A 71 -8.99 17.42 3.95
CA SER A 71 -8.44 16.82 2.73
C SER A 71 -7.06 16.20 2.95
N PHE A 72 -6.23 16.81 3.79
CA PHE A 72 -4.96 16.23 4.24
C PHE A 72 -5.17 14.86 4.92
N VAL A 73 -6.14 14.75 5.83
CA VAL A 73 -6.43 13.48 6.52
C VAL A 73 -6.86 12.38 5.54
N TYR A 74 -7.75 12.68 4.58
CA TYR A 74 -8.14 11.69 3.56
C TYR A 74 -6.98 11.26 2.66
N MET A 75 -6.10 12.19 2.28
CA MET A 75 -4.88 11.88 1.55
C MET A 75 -3.97 10.94 2.34
N GLN A 76 -3.72 11.23 3.62
CA GLN A 76 -2.84 10.38 4.44
C GLN A 76 -3.41 8.99 4.69
N VAL A 77 -4.72 8.88 4.94
CA VAL A 77 -5.38 7.59 5.14
C VAL A 77 -5.34 6.75 3.87
N SER A 78 -5.69 7.33 2.71
CA SER A 78 -5.66 6.59 1.44
C SER A 78 -4.24 6.14 1.06
N ASN A 79 -3.23 6.97 1.28
CA ASN A 79 -1.82 6.61 1.08
C ASN A 79 -1.38 5.45 2.00
N ILE A 80 -1.80 5.43 3.26
CA ILE A 80 -1.52 4.32 4.18
C ILE A 80 -2.17 3.03 3.69
N VAL A 81 -3.46 3.08 3.31
CA VAL A 81 -4.17 1.89 2.81
C VAL A 81 -3.47 1.35 1.58
N TYR A 82 -3.17 2.20 0.59
CA TYR A 82 -2.41 1.81 -0.59
C TYR A 82 -1.05 1.18 -0.23
N THR A 83 -0.30 1.80 0.69
CA THR A 83 1.01 1.28 1.13
C THR A 83 0.88 -0.09 1.77
N VAL A 84 -0.18 -0.36 2.54
CA VAL A 84 -0.45 -1.70 3.11
C VAL A 84 -0.68 -2.73 1.99
N PHE A 85 -1.47 -2.38 0.96
CA PHE A 85 -1.65 -3.25 -0.19
C PHE A 85 -0.34 -3.48 -0.97
N ASP A 86 0.50 -2.45 -1.12
CA ASP A 86 1.82 -2.56 -1.75
C ASP A 86 2.75 -3.52 -1.00
N PHE A 87 2.72 -3.50 0.34
CA PHE A 87 3.47 -4.47 1.14
C PHE A 87 3.01 -5.91 0.89
N ILE A 88 1.69 -6.14 0.86
CA ILE A 88 1.11 -7.48 0.73
C ILE A 88 1.30 -8.04 -0.68
N ILE A 89 1.09 -7.22 -1.72
CA ILE A 89 1.03 -7.68 -3.12
C ILE A 89 2.39 -7.61 -3.82
N ASN A 90 3.24 -6.65 -3.48
CA ASN A 90 4.52 -6.45 -4.18
C ASN A 90 5.72 -6.78 -3.29
N ARG A 91 5.84 -6.12 -2.12
CA ARG A 91 7.09 -6.16 -1.34
C ARG A 91 7.34 -7.49 -0.66
N ILE A 92 6.35 -8.05 0.05
CA ILE A 92 6.48 -9.37 0.68
C ILE A 92 6.68 -10.45 -0.40
N PRO A 93 5.90 -10.51 -1.49
CA PRO A 93 6.12 -11.50 -2.53
C PRO A 93 7.48 -11.39 -3.23
N SER A 94 8.03 -10.18 -3.34
CA SER A 94 9.39 -9.97 -3.90
C SER A 94 10.50 -10.63 -3.08
N THR A 95 10.30 -10.89 -1.79
CA THR A 95 11.25 -11.65 -0.95
C THR A 95 11.23 -13.15 -1.20
N SER A 96 10.33 -13.61 -2.08
CA SER A 96 10.07 -15.03 -2.35
C SER A 96 9.57 -15.86 -1.16
N VAL A 97 9.27 -15.24 -0.01
CA VAL A 97 8.73 -15.92 1.19
C VAL A 97 7.43 -16.67 0.91
N VAL A 98 6.59 -16.08 0.06
CA VAL A 98 5.24 -16.60 -0.26
C VAL A 98 5.16 -17.25 -1.64
N THR A 99 6.30 -17.46 -2.30
CA THR A 99 6.37 -18.02 -3.66
C THR A 99 5.78 -19.42 -3.76
N SER A 100 6.15 -20.31 -2.83
CA SER A 100 5.61 -21.68 -2.78
C SER A 100 4.10 -21.67 -2.55
N TYR A 101 3.63 -20.83 -1.62
CA TYR A 101 2.20 -20.64 -1.36
C TYR A 101 1.44 -20.20 -2.63
N PHE A 102 1.91 -19.15 -3.32
CA PHE A 102 1.25 -18.68 -4.54
C PHE A 102 1.29 -19.67 -5.70
N SER A 103 2.36 -20.47 -5.83
CA SER A 103 2.45 -21.50 -6.87
C SER A 103 1.50 -22.69 -6.68
N THR A 104 0.93 -22.84 -5.47
CA THR A 104 -0.05 -23.90 -5.17
C THR A 104 -1.49 -23.39 -5.15
N MET A 105 -1.70 -22.08 -5.31
CA MET A 105 -3.04 -21.47 -5.27
C MET A 105 -3.80 -21.70 -6.58
N GLU A 106 -5.05 -22.15 -6.47
CA GLU A 106 -5.94 -22.32 -7.62
C GLU A 106 -6.37 -20.99 -8.27
N SER A 107 -6.89 -21.05 -9.50
CA SER A 107 -7.28 -19.87 -10.29
C SER A 107 -8.34 -19.00 -9.58
N ASP A 108 -9.23 -19.54 -8.75
CA ASP A 108 -10.22 -18.77 -7.98
C ASP A 108 -9.67 -18.19 -6.67
N SER A 109 -8.36 -18.04 -6.58
CA SER A 109 -7.67 -17.52 -5.41
C SER A 109 -8.07 -16.09 -5.03
N PRO A 110 -8.18 -15.77 -3.73
CA PRO A 110 -8.43 -14.43 -3.21
C PRO A 110 -7.41 -13.37 -3.67
N VAL A 111 -6.25 -13.79 -4.19
CA VAL A 111 -5.20 -12.92 -4.72
C VAL A 111 -5.72 -12.02 -5.85
N LYS A 112 -6.62 -12.51 -6.71
CA LYS A 112 -7.20 -11.69 -7.79
C LYS A 112 -7.91 -10.45 -7.23
N TYR A 113 -8.69 -10.63 -6.16
CA TYR A 113 -9.38 -9.53 -5.49
C TYR A 113 -8.41 -8.60 -4.76
N MET A 114 -7.34 -9.15 -4.17
CA MET A 114 -6.30 -8.32 -3.54
C MET A 114 -5.54 -7.46 -4.55
N VAL A 115 -5.24 -7.99 -5.75
CA VAL A 115 -4.59 -7.23 -6.83
C VAL A 115 -5.53 -6.15 -7.38
N ALA A 116 -6.81 -6.46 -7.56
CA ALA A 116 -7.81 -5.46 -7.91
C ALA A 116 -7.92 -4.35 -6.85
N GLY A 117 -7.89 -4.74 -5.57
CA GLY A 117 -7.85 -3.81 -4.44
C GLY A 117 -6.60 -2.92 -4.46
N TYR A 118 -5.42 -3.49 -4.72
CA TYR A 118 -4.17 -2.74 -4.86
C TYR A 118 -4.30 -1.59 -5.87
N HIS A 119 -4.75 -1.88 -7.10
CA HIS A 119 -4.94 -0.85 -8.11
C HIS A 119 -6.04 0.15 -7.75
N LEU A 120 -7.14 -0.30 -7.16
CA LEU A 120 -8.18 0.60 -6.69
C LEU A 120 -7.62 1.62 -5.68
N PHE A 121 -6.88 1.16 -4.67
CA PHE A 121 -6.30 2.04 -3.66
C PHE A 121 -5.17 2.91 -4.19
N GLU A 122 -4.43 2.44 -5.20
CA GLU A 122 -3.45 3.26 -5.95
C GLU A 122 -4.13 4.50 -6.56
N TYR A 123 -5.20 4.28 -7.33
CA TYR A 123 -5.93 5.39 -7.95
C TYR A 123 -6.60 6.30 -6.91
N ILE A 124 -7.15 5.73 -5.83
CA ILE A 124 -7.76 6.51 -4.74
C ILE A 124 -6.70 7.38 -4.04
N SER A 125 -5.52 6.84 -3.76
CA SER A 125 -4.38 7.56 -3.17
C SER A 125 -3.95 8.75 -4.04
N GLN A 126 -3.83 8.53 -5.35
CA GLN A 126 -3.50 9.59 -6.30
C GLN A 126 -4.61 10.65 -6.37
N LEU A 127 -5.88 10.22 -6.44
CA LEU A 127 -7.04 11.11 -6.49
C LEU A 127 -7.09 12.03 -5.26
N PHE A 128 -6.94 11.50 -4.05
CA PHE A 128 -6.95 12.31 -2.83
C PHE A 128 -5.74 13.23 -2.73
N THR A 129 -4.59 12.83 -3.27
CA THR A 129 -3.41 13.69 -3.35
C THR A 129 -3.68 14.90 -4.26
N VAL A 130 -4.25 14.67 -5.44
CA VAL A 130 -4.66 15.76 -6.36
C VAL A 130 -5.70 16.66 -5.71
N LEU A 131 -6.72 16.07 -5.06
CA LEU A 131 -7.77 16.83 -4.38
C LEU A 131 -7.21 17.73 -3.26
N PHE A 132 -6.28 17.22 -2.45
CA PHE A 132 -5.61 18.02 -1.42
C PHE A 132 -4.86 19.22 -2.03
N CYS A 133 -4.11 18.99 -3.12
CA CYS A 133 -3.42 20.06 -3.83
C CYS A 133 -4.39 21.13 -4.37
N LEU A 134 -5.51 20.72 -4.94
CA LEU A 134 -6.53 21.65 -5.46
C LEU A 134 -7.19 22.47 -4.35
N ILE A 135 -7.56 21.84 -3.24
CA ILE A 135 -8.16 22.55 -2.09
C ILE A 135 -7.18 23.56 -1.52
N ARG A 136 -5.90 23.19 -1.39
CA ARG A 136 -4.86 24.11 -0.92
C ARG A 136 -4.66 25.30 -1.87
N LEU A 137 -4.76 25.07 -3.19
CA LEU A 137 -4.68 26.14 -4.19
C LEU A 137 -5.89 27.08 -4.10
N LEU A 138 -7.10 26.54 -3.97
CA LEU A 138 -8.33 27.34 -3.83
C LEU A 138 -8.28 28.25 -2.60
N VAL A 139 -7.93 27.70 -1.44
CA VAL A 139 -7.79 28.48 -0.19
C VAL A 139 -6.67 29.52 -0.25
N PHE A 140 -5.70 29.37 -1.15
CA PHE A 140 -4.66 30.38 -1.36
C PHE A 140 -5.12 31.51 -2.31
N MET A 141 -6.07 31.23 -3.21
CA MET A 141 -6.58 32.21 -4.16
C MET A 141 -7.73 33.05 -3.59
N ASP A 142 -8.47 32.51 -2.62
CA ASP A 142 -9.47 33.22 -1.81
C ASP A 142 -8.81 34.13 -0.76
#